data_AF-A0A5S9MJL8-F1
#
_entry.id   AF-A0A5S9MJL8-F1
#
_cell.length_a   1.000
_cell.length_b   1.000
_cell.length_c   1.000
_cell.angle_alpha   90.00
_cell.angle_beta   90.00
_cell.angle_gamma   90.00
#
_symmetry.space_group_name_H-M   'P 1'
#
loop_
_entity.id
_entity.type
_entity.pdbx_description
1 polymer ?
#
loop_
_entity_poly.entity_id
_entity_poly.type
_entity_poly.pdbx_seq_one_letter_code
_entity_poly.pdbx_strand_id
1 'polypeptide(L)'
;MATLSGRYYSMDRDKRWDRVEKAYRAMAYGEGPSYQNIYDVVDDSYENGIYDEFVIPSVITRENGEPVAKVNDGDSVIFYNFRPDRAIQISNTFTNEDFRSFDRAEKLIRRIYTSSASHTSVKRLMAMLPSNQ
;
A
#
# COMPACT_ATOMS: atom_id res chain seq x y z
N MET A 1 8.08 4.93 -10.18
CA MET A 1 7.58 3.95 -9.20
C MET A 1 8.22 4.28 -7.85
N ALA A 2 7.50 4.16 -6.73
CA ALA A 2 8.00 4.59 -5.41
C ALA A 2 8.25 3.43 -4.43
N THR A 3 7.46 2.36 -4.54
CA THR A 3 7.54 1.20 -3.65
C THR A 3 7.26 -0.07 -4.48
N LEU A 4 7.95 -1.17 -4.18
CA LEU A 4 7.63 -2.51 -4.69
C LEU A 4 7.34 -3.44 -3.52
N SER A 5 6.29 -4.26 -3.65
CA SER A 5 5.89 -5.20 -2.61
C SER A 5 5.30 -6.43 -3.26
N GLY A 6 5.73 -7.60 -2.80
CA GLY A 6 5.06 -8.85 -3.10
C GLY A 6 3.63 -8.86 -2.55
N ARG A 7 2.73 -9.56 -3.25
CA ARG A 7 1.31 -9.66 -2.87
C ARG A 7 1.10 -10.32 -1.51
N TYR A 8 2.08 -11.10 -1.02
CA TYR A 8 2.06 -11.68 0.30
C TYR A 8 1.92 -10.61 1.41
N TYR A 9 2.49 -9.42 1.19
CA TYR A 9 2.46 -8.32 2.14
C TYR A 9 1.29 -7.35 1.91
N SER A 10 1.10 -6.91 0.66
CA SER A 10 0.15 -5.84 0.33
C SER A 10 -1.29 -6.32 0.12
N MET A 11 -1.51 -7.65 0.02
CA MET A 11 -2.78 -8.25 -0.39
C MET A 11 -3.18 -9.45 0.49
N ASP A 12 -2.91 -9.35 1.80
CA ASP A 12 -3.40 -10.30 2.81
C ASP A 12 -4.92 -10.21 2.98
N ARG A 13 -5.54 -11.34 3.33
CA ARG A 13 -6.98 -11.46 3.58
C ARG A 13 -7.31 -12.15 4.90
N ASP A 14 -6.29 -12.68 5.59
CA ASP A 14 -6.42 -13.54 6.78
C ASP A 14 -6.06 -12.78 8.07
N LYS A 15 -5.89 -11.44 7.98
CA LYS A 15 -5.63 -10.51 9.10
C LYS A 15 -4.23 -10.72 9.69
N ARG A 16 -3.27 -11.07 8.83
CA ARG A 16 -1.84 -11.12 9.18
C ARG A 16 -1.29 -9.70 9.12
N TRP A 17 -1.60 -8.94 10.16
CA TRP A 17 -1.32 -7.50 10.22
C TRP A 17 0.17 -7.17 10.22
N ASP A 18 1.03 -8.09 10.66
CA ASP A 18 2.49 -8.02 10.52
C ASP A 18 2.94 -7.87 9.07
N ARG A 19 2.23 -8.48 8.13
CA ARG A 19 2.52 -8.39 6.70
C ARG A 19 2.04 -7.07 6.11
N VAL A 20 0.79 -6.72 6.45
CA VAL A 20 0.14 -5.50 5.98
C VAL A 20 0.86 -4.26 6.52
N GLU A 21 1.36 -4.30 7.76
CA GLU A 21 2.14 -3.24 8.37
C GLU A 21 3.41 -2.95 7.59
N LYS A 22 4.17 -3.98 7.15
CA LYS A 22 5.37 -3.77 6.33
C LYS A 22 5.05 -3.04 5.02
N ALA A 23 3.97 -3.43 4.34
CA ALA A 23 3.54 -2.75 3.13
C ALA A 23 3.10 -1.30 3.41
N TYR A 24 2.34 -1.10 4.49
CA TYR A 24 1.89 0.22 4.92
C TYR A 24 3.07 1.15 5.27
N ARG A 25 4.04 0.67 6.04
CA ARG A 25 5.24 1.42 6.43
C ARG A 25 6.10 1.82 5.23
N ALA A 26 6.30 0.92 4.28
CA ALA A 26 7.02 1.24 3.05
C ALA A 26 6.32 2.35 2.24
N MET A 27 4.99 2.32 2.15
CA MET A 27 4.22 3.33 1.41
C MET A 27 4.07 4.66 2.14
N ALA A 28 3.73 4.64 3.44
CA ALA A 28 3.39 5.83 4.21
C ALA A 28 4.63 6.50 4.82
N TYR A 29 5.61 5.72 5.26
CA TYR A 29 6.79 6.20 5.99
C TYR A 29 8.08 6.13 5.18
N GLY A 30 8.10 5.36 4.08
CA GLY A 30 9.33 5.09 3.35
C GLY A 30 10.26 4.15 4.14
N GLU A 31 9.70 3.32 5.01
CA GLU A 31 10.44 2.36 5.84
C GLU A 31 10.51 0.99 5.16
N GLY A 32 11.72 0.47 5.00
CA GLY A 32 11.99 -0.82 4.39
C GLY A 32 13.36 -0.83 3.71
N PRO A 33 13.76 -1.96 3.08
CA PRO A 33 14.91 -2.00 2.19
C PRO A 33 14.82 -0.90 1.13
N SER A 34 15.92 -0.17 0.92
CA SER A 34 15.98 1.01 0.06
C SER A 34 16.87 0.79 -1.14
N TYR A 35 16.39 1.14 -2.33
CA TYR A 35 17.13 0.97 -3.58
C TYR A 35 16.98 2.22 -4.46
N GLN A 36 17.93 2.47 -5.34
CA GLN A 36 17.83 3.57 -6.31
C GLN A 36 17.10 3.15 -7.60
N ASN A 37 17.06 1.85 -7.88
CA ASN A 37 16.40 1.26 -9.03
C ASN A 37 15.50 0.09 -8.61
N ILE A 38 14.42 -0.11 -9.35
CA ILE A 38 13.52 -1.23 -9.11
C ILE A 38 14.10 -2.59 -9.52
N TYR A 39 14.92 -2.61 -10.58
CA TYR A 39 15.51 -3.86 -11.04
C TYR A 39 16.40 -4.47 -9.96
N ASP A 40 17.15 -3.62 -9.24
CA ASP A 40 17.97 -4.03 -8.09
C ASP A 40 17.14 -4.71 -6.99
N VAL A 41 15.88 -4.28 -6.77
CA VAL A 41 14.98 -4.94 -5.81
C VAL A 41 14.66 -6.36 -6.24
N VAL A 42 14.38 -6.56 -7.53
CA VAL A 42 14.00 -7.86 -8.09
C VAL A 42 15.21 -8.79 -8.11
N ASP A 43 16.36 -8.29 -8.55
CA ASP A 43 17.60 -9.05 -8.64
C ASP A 43 18.05 -9.50 -7.25
N ASP A 44 18.13 -8.60 -6.27
CA ASP A 44 18.48 -8.95 -4.88
C ASP A 44 17.47 -9.94 -4.28
N SER A 45 16.17 -9.74 -4.53
CA SER A 45 15.14 -10.67 -4.08
C SER A 45 15.38 -12.07 -4.65
N TYR A 46 15.65 -12.19 -5.96
CA TYR A 46 15.84 -13.46 -6.63
C TYR A 46 17.14 -14.16 -6.24
N GLU A 47 18.23 -13.40 -6.06
CA GLU A 47 19.50 -13.91 -5.54
C GLU A 47 19.35 -14.51 -4.14
N ASN A 48 18.45 -13.96 -3.33
CA ASN A 48 18.13 -14.47 -2.00
C ASN A 48 17.00 -15.52 -1.99
N GLY A 49 16.56 -16.03 -3.16
CA GLY A 49 15.52 -17.04 -3.28
C GLY A 49 14.11 -16.53 -2.91
N ILE A 50 13.92 -15.22 -2.88
CA ILE A 50 12.64 -14.56 -2.64
C ILE A 50 12.05 -14.19 -4.00
N TYR A 51 10.97 -14.86 -4.39
CA TYR A 51 10.30 -14.64 -5.67
C TYR A 51 9.13 -13.66 -5.56
N ASP A 52 8.56 -13.26 -6.70
CA ASP A 52 7.51 -12.22 -6.88
C ASP A 52 6.48 -12.10 -5.74
N GLU A 53 5.95 -13.23 -5.27
CA GLU A 53 4.92 -13.24 -4.24
C GLU A 53 5.41 -12.71 -2.89
N PHE A 54 6.68 -12.92 -2.58
CA PHE A 54 7.29 -12.70 -1.27
C PHE A 54 8.33 -11.57 -1.26
N VAL A 55 8.47 -10.82 -2.36
CA VAL A 55 9.32 -9.63 -2.41
C VAL A 55 8.99 -8.72 -1.22
N ILE A 56 9.99 -8.42 -0.40
CA ILE A 56 9.83 -7.61 0.80
C ILE A 56 9.44 -6.18 0.38
N PRO A 57 8.48 -5.52 1.06
CA PRO A 57 8.12 -4.14 0.74
C PRO A 57 9.35 -3.22 0.78
N SER A 58 9.75 -2.74 -0.39
CA SER A 58 11.01 -2.01 -0.63
C SER A 58 10.72 -0.64 -1.21
N VAL A 59 11.52 0.33 -0.83
CA VAL A 59 11.32 1.76 -1.11
C VAL A 59 12.36 2.22 -2.12
N ILE A 60 11.91 2.95 -3.13
CA ILE A 60 12.82 3.59 -4.08
C ILE A 60 13.19 4.96 -3.57
N THR A 61 14.49 5.21 -3.45
CA THR A 61 15.07 6.45 -2.95
C THR A 61 15.80 7.19 -4.07
N ARG A 62 15.91 8.51 -3.91
CA ARG A 62 16.78 9.36 -4.73
C ARG A 62 18.24 9.15 -4.31
N GLU A 63 19.16 9.75 -5.07
CA GLU A 63 20.61 9.70 -4.76
C GLU A 63 20.94 10.24 -3.36
N ASN A 64 20.16 11.20 -2.87
CA ASN A 64 20.32 11.78 -1.53
C ASN A 64 19.71 10.91 -0.40
N GLY A 65 19.23 9.69 -0.71
CA GLY A 65 18.65 8.76 0.26
C GLY A 65 17.18 9.02 0.60
N GLU A 66 16.57 10.10 0.10
CA GLU A 66 15.16 10.40 0.37
C GLU A 66 14.23 9.53 -0.48
N PRO A 67 13.13 8.99 0.07
CA PRO A 67 12.11 8.28 -0.70
C PRO A 67 11.61 9.12 -1.88
N VAL A 68 11.46 8.51 -3.06
CA VAL A 68 10.99 9.19 -4.26
C VAL A 68 9.58 9.75 -4.07
N ALA A 69 8.73 9.02 -3.35
CA ALA A 69 7.43 9.47 -2.86
C ALA A 69 7.02 8.71 -1.59
N LYS A 70 6.19 9.34 -0.77
CA LYS A 70 5.45 8.72 0.34
C LYS A 70 3.99 9.10 0.20
N VAL A 71 3.11 8.25 0.71
CA VAL A 71 1.70 8.61 0.80
C VAL A 71 1.49 9.49 2.04
N ASN A 72 0.96 10.69 1.85
CA ASN A 72 0.75 11.69 2.89
C ASN A 72 -0.73 11.98 3.09
N ASP A 73 -1.04 12.69 4.18
CA ASP A 73 -2.40 13.13 4.46
C ASP A 73 -2.89 14.06 3.35
N GLY A 74 -4.13 13.82 2.91
CA GLY A 74 -4.75 14.57 1.80
C GLY A 74 -4.53 13.95 0.42
N ASP A 75 -3.59 13.01 0.28
CA ASP A 75 -3.40 12.26 -0.97
C ASP A 75 -4.62 11.38 -1.28
N SER A 76 -4.75 11.03 -2.56
CA SER A 76 -5.75 10.08 -3.04
C SER A 76 -5.08 8.82 -3.55
N VAL A 77 -5.54 7.66 -3.08
CA VAL A 77 -5.02 6.36 -3.52
C VAL A 77 -6.05 5.70 -4.42
N ILE A 78 -5.62 5.22 -5.60
CA ILE A 78 -6.46 4.42 -6.49
C ILE A 78 -5.97 2.97 -6.45
N PHE A 79 -6.78 2.07 -5.94
CA PHE A 79 -6.52 0.63 -5.98
C PHE A 79 -7.18 0.02 -7.21
N TYR A 80 -6.37 -0.28 -8.23
CA TYR A 80 -6.83 -0.78 -9.53
C TYR A 80 -7.20 -2.27 -9.56
N ASN A 81 -7.07 -2.97 -8.42
CA ASN A 81 -7.38 -4.39 -8.36
C ASN A 81 -8.90 -4.62 -8.35
N PHE A 82 -9.37 -5.54 -9.20
CA PHE A 82 -10.79 -5.85 -9.36
C PHE A 82 -11.31 -6.87 -8.34
N ARG A 83 -10.43 -7.50 -7.54
CA ARG A 83 -10.80 -8.42 -6.47
C ARG A 83 -10.81 -7.68 -5.12
N PRO A 84 -11.99 -7.33 -4.58
CA PRO A 84 -12.08 -6.45 -3.41
C PRO A 84 -11.60 -7.11 -2.12
N ASP A 85 -11.69 -8.44 -2.00
CA ASP A 85 -11.36 -9.19 -0.78
C ASP A 85 -9.94 -8.88 -0.24
N ARG A 86 -8.97 -8.75 -1.14
CA ARG A 86 -7.57 -8.45 -0.80
C ARG A 86 -7.26 -6.97 -0.65
N ALA A 87 -8.09 -6.10 -1.22
CA ALA A 87 -7.92 -4.65 -1.13
C ALA A 87 -8.40 -4.10 0.22
N ILE A 88 -9.34 -4.79 0.88
CA ILE A 88 -10.00 -4.31 2.10
C ILE A 88 -9.01 -4.08 3.24
N GLN A 89 -8.06 -5.00 3.47
CA GLN A 89 -7.17 -4.89 4.64
C GLN A 89 -6.27 -3.67 4.56
N ILE A 90 -5.54 -3.52 3.45
CA ILE A 90 -4.66 -2.36 3.24
C ILE A 90 -5.46 -1.06 3.12
N SER A 91 -6.66 -1.08 2.54
CA SER A 91 -7.52 0.12 2.50
C SER A 91 -7.97 0.55 3.90
N ASN A 92 -8.25 -0.42 4.79
CA ASN A 92 -8.62 -0.15 6.18
C ASN A 92 -7.46 0.48 6.96
N THR A 93 -6.20 0.12 6.68
CA THR A 93 -5.05 0.75 7.37
C THR A 93 -4.90 2.22 7.04
N PHE A 94 -5.53 2.71 5.98
CA PHE A 94 -5.46 4.11 5.57
C PHE A 94 -6.73 4.90 5.89
N THR A 95 -7.92 4.28 5.78
CA THR A 95 -9.20 4.98 5.93
C THR A 95 -9.87 4.88 7.30
N ASN A 96 -9.58 3.83 8.09
CA ASN A 96 -10.29 3.59 9.35
C ASN A 96 -9.62 4.36 10.50
N GLU A 97 -10.31 5.32 11.11
CA GLU A 97 -9.82 6.09 12.26
C GLU A 97 -9.66 5.23 13.52
N ASP A 98 -10.50 4.20 13.65
CA ASP A 98 -10.52 3.26 14.78
C ASP A 98 -9.66 2.02 14.53
N PHE A 99 -8.79 2.03 13.51
CA PHE A 99 -7.85 0.93 13.31
C PHE A 99 -6.84 0.87 14.48
N ARG A 100 -6.74 -0.32 15.09
CA ARG A 100 -5.88 -0.61 16.25
C ARG A 100 -5.03 -1.88 16.07
N SER A 101 -4.99 -2.46 14.88
CA SER A 101 -4.30 -3.75 14.67
C SER A 101 -2.77 -3.63 14.65
N PHE A 102 -2.24 -2.43 14.39
CA PHE A 102 -0.84 -2.04 14.58
C PHE A 102 -0.76 -0.51 14.73
N ASP A 103 0.37 -0.01 15.22
CA ASP A 103 0.60 1.43 15.38
C ASP A 103 0.91 2.08 14.03
N ARG A 104 0.04 3.00 13.63
CA ARG A 104 0.13 3.75 12.38
C ARG A 104 0.67 5.17 12.58
N ALA A 105 1.02 5.58 13.81
CA ALA A 105 1.22 6.97 14.16
C ALA A 105 0.07 7.88 13.62
N GLU A 106 0.35 9.15 13.31
CA GLU A 106 -0.69 10.15 13.00
C GLU A 106 -1.25 10.13 11.56
N LYS A 107 -0.79 9.24 10.66
CA LYS A 107 -1.19 9.30 9.25
C LYS A 107 -2.57 8.69 8.99
N LEU A 108 -3.49 9.52 8.49
CA LEU A 108 -4.85 9.13 8.11
C LEU A 108 -5.18 9.63 6.70
N ILE A 109 -5.28 8.69 5.76
CA ILE A 109 -5.68 9.00 4.39
C ILE A 109 -7.18 8.82 4.27
N ARG A 110 -7.87 9.96 4.20
CA ARG A 110 -9.34 10.01 4.17
C ARG A 110 -9.94 9.69 2.79
N ARG A 111 -9.12 9.58 1.74
CA ARG A 111 -9.56 9.42 0.34
C ARG A 111 -8.88 8.22 -0.33
N ILE A 112 -9.58 7.09 -0.36
CA ILE A 112 -9.18 5.92 -1.15
C ILE A 112 -10.30 5.59 -2.13
N TYR A 113 -9.93 5.42 -3.39
CA TYR A 113 -10.78 4.95 -4.47
C TYR A 113 -10.31 3.55 -4.84
N THR A 114 -11.21 2.59 -4.98
CA THR A 114 -10.87 1.29 -5.56
C THR A 114 -11.84 0.96 -6.67
N SER A 115 -11.31 0.39 -7.73
CA SER A 115 -12.10 -0.13 -8.83
C SER A 115 -12.53 -1.56 -8.50
N SER A 116 -13.57 -1.75 -7.70
CA SER A 116 -14.18 -3.05 -7.51
C SER A 116 -15.48 -3.16 -8.30
N ALA A 117 -15.62 -4.18 -9.15
CA ALA A 117 -16.93 -4.64 -9.55
C ALA A 117 -17.55 -5.36 -8.32
N SER A 118 -18.39 -4.64 -7.58
CA SER A 118 -19.31 -5.17 -6.55
C SER A 118 -18.67 -5.70 -5.25
N HIS A 119 -18.83 -4.97 -4.11
CA HIS A 119 -19.25 -5.54 -2.81
C HIS A 119 -19.54 -4.45 -1.75
N THR A 120 -20.71 -4.58 -1.12
CA THR A 120 -21.52 -3.53 -0.44
C THR A 120 -21.10 -3.17 0.99
N SER A 121 -19.86 -3.43 1.44
CA SER A 121 -19.48 -3.25 2.85
C SER A 121 -18.58 -2.05 3.16
N VAL A 122 -18.17 -1.28 2.14
CA VAL A 122 -17.42 -0.03 2.34
C VAL A 122 -18.28 1.12 1.79
N LYS A 123 -19.00 1.83 2.67
CA LYS A 123 -19.92 2.93 2.31
C LYS A 123 -19.23 4.19 1.71
N ARG A 124 -17.94 4.14 1.40
CA ARG A 124 -17.21 5.17 0.63
C ARG A 124 -16.45 4.54 -0.52
N LEU A 125 -17.16 3.83 -1.38
CA LEU A 125 -16.52 3.05 -2.44
C LEU A 125 -17.38 2.97 -3.70
N MET A 126 -17.89 4.12 -4.15
CA MET A 126 -18.19 4.43 -5.54
C MET A 126 -18.77 5.84 -5.59
N ALA A 127 -18.00 6.79 -6.08
CA ALA A 127 -18.54 8.02 -6.64
C ALA A 127 -17.51 8.56 -7.65
N MET A 128 -17.47 7.97 -8.84
CA MET A 128 -17.56 8.88 -9.98
C MET A 128 -19.01 9.31 -10.02
N LEU A 129 -19.29 10.58 -9.77
CA LEU A 129 -20.23 11.38 -10.55
C LEU A 129 -19.98 12.89 -10.28
N PRO A 130 -20.36 13.75 -11.24
CA PRO A 130 -19.62 14.96 -11.61
C PRO A 130 -20.19 16.27 -11.04
N SER A 131 -19.39 17.33 -11.17
CA SER A 131 -19.70 18.77 -11.25
C SER A 131 -20.58 19.48 -10.20
N ASN A 132 -20.04 20.61 -9.71
CA ASN A 132 -20.63 21.96 -9.49
C ASN A 132 -20.21 22.51 -8.12
N GLN A 133 -19.58 23.69 -7.99
CA GLN A 133 -19.65 24.91 -8.79
C GLN A 133 -18.26 25.46 -9.15
#